data_AF-A0AAW9YWT5-F1
#
_entry.id   AF-A0AAW9YWT5-F1
#
_cell.length_a   1.000
_cell.length_b   1.000
_cell.length_c   1.000
_cell.angle_alpha   90.00
_cell.angle_beta   90.00
_cell.angle_gamma   90.00
#
_symmetry.space_group_name_H-M   'P 1'
#
loop_
_entity.id
_entity.type
_entity.pdbx_description
1 polymer ?
#
loop_
_entity_poly.entity_id
_entity_poly.type
_entity_poly.pdbx_seq_one_letter_code
_entity_poly.pdbx_strand_id
1 'polypeptide(L)'
;MYTPSEVKQLIMDYNWMRRLIDHQVYEYDSTSIGQYGIESAMPKAQGGTGDKVLVRVIRNDKDRRKTQDLIDKVSFIDDHEHLITNDKNYHILQLLKQGESITAIEVLMKASRKNVYNRINQIVEEYMKVQG
;
A
#
# COMPACT_ATOMS: atom_id res chain seq x y z
N MET A 1 -3.97 -8.68 -14.92
CA MET A 1 -4.19 -7.41 -15.64
C MET A 1 -5.28 -6.67 -14.91
N TYR A 2 -5.06 -5.39 -14.59
CA TYR A 2 -6.03 -4.61 -13.82
C TYR A 2 -7.04 -3.98 -14.78
N THR A 3 -8.28 -3.82 -14.34
CA THR A 3 -9.29 -3.03 -15.04
C THR A 3 -9.09 -1.54 -14.76
N PRO A 4 -9.61 -0.63 -15.60
CA PRO A 4 -9.50 0.82 -15.35
C PRO A 4 -10.07 1.23 -13.99
N SER A 5 -11.17 0.59 -13.58
CA SER A 5 -11.79 0.81 -12.26
C SER A 5 -10.88 0.35 -11.12
N GLU A 6 -10.17 -0.77 -11.27
CA GLU A 6 -9.21 -1.25 -10.28
C GLU A 6 -8.00 -0.34 -10.18
N VAL A 7 -7.42 0.11 -11.30
CA VAL A 7 -6.30 1.07 -11.28
C VAL A 7 -6.71 2.37 -10.59
N LYS A 8 -7.91 2.87 -10.87
CA LYS A 8 -8.45 4.06 -10.19
C LYS A 8 -8.56 3.84 -8.68
N GLN A 9 -9.05 2.68 -8.25
CA GLN A 9 -9.11 2.37 -6.82
C GLN A 9 -7.72 2.25 -6.21
N LEU A 10 -6.77 1.59 -6.87
CA LEU A 10 -5.39 1.48 -6.41
C LEU A 10 -4.77 2.87 -6.17
N ILE A 11 -5.01 3.83 -7.06
CA ILE A 11 -4.51 5.21 -6.89
C ILE A 11 -5.15 5.88 -5.67
N MET A 12 -6.46 5.73 -5.47
CA MET A 12 -7.17 6.32 -4.31
C MET A 12 -6.75 5.66 -2.99
N ASP A 13 -6.49 4.36 -3.02
CA ASP A 13 -6.13 3.53 -1.88
C ASP A 13 -4.64 3.61 -1.53
N TYR A 14 -3.83 4.17 -2.44
CA TYR A 14 -2.37 4.20 -2.33
C TYR A 14 -1.89 4.65 -0.96
N ASN A 15 -2.44 5.75 -0.43
CA ASN A 15 -1.97 6.33 0.81
C ASN A 15 -2.12 5.38 2.01
N TRP A 16 -3.28 4.74 2.17
CA TRP A 16 -3.48 3.84 3.30
C TRP A 16 -2.70 2.53 3.11
N MET A 17 -2.57 2.04 1.87
CA MET A 17 -1.74 0.87 1.55
C MET A 17 -0.29 1.14 1.95
N ARG A 18 0.26 2.31 1.58
CA ARG A 18 1.61 2.71 1.93
C ARG A 18 1.81 2.82 3.44
N ARG A 19 0.89 3.49 4.15
CA ARG A 19 0.94 3.61 5.62
C ARG A 19 0.91 2.26 6.32
N LEU A 20 0.12 1.31 5.81
CA LEU A 20 0.03 -0.03 6.37
C LEU A 20 1.34 -0.81 6.16
N ILE A 21 1.95 -0.69 4.97
CA ILE A 21 3.27 -1.27 4.69
C ILE A 21 4.32 -0.68 5.64
N ASP A 22 4.38 0.65 5.75
CA ASP A 22 5.35 1.33 6.62
C ASP A 22 5.19 0.91 8.10
N HIS A 23 3.94 0.77 8.58
CA HIS A 23 3.65 0.27 9.94
C HIS A 23 4.14 -1.17 10.14
N GLN A 24 3.88 -2.06 9.19
CA GLN A 24 4.30 -3.45 9.28
C GLN A 24 5.83 -3.56 9.27
N VAL A 25 6.52 -2.80 8.41
CA VAL A 25 7.99 -2.75 8.40
C VAL A 25 8.52 -2.29 9.76
N TYR A 26 7.93 -1.25 10.35
CA TYR A 26 8.30 -0.78 11.68
C TYR A 26 8.10 -1.85 12.76
N GLU A 27 6.99 -2.59 12.75
CA GLU A 27 6.75 -3.70 13.69
C GLU A 27 7.76 -4.83 13.54
N TYR A 28 8.15 -5.20 12.31
CA TYR A 28 9.18 -6.22 12.08
C TYR A 28 10.58 -5.79 12.54
N ASP A 29 10.93 -4.50 12.39
CA ASP A 29 12.21 -3.95 12.85
C ASP A 29 12.25 -3.82 14.39
N SER A 30 11.18 -3.31 14.99
CA SER A 30 11.08 -3.16 16.45
C SER A 30 10.89 -4.50 17.19
N THR A 31 10.32 -5.53 16.56
CA THR A 31 10.29 -6.89 17.12
C THR A 31 11.58 -7.69 16.89
N SER A 32 12.46 -7.26 15.98
CA SER A 32 13.77 -7.89 15.74
C SER A 32 14.80 -7.61 16.85
N ILE A 33 14.60 -6.59 17.68
CA ILE A 33 15.50 -6.27 18.80
C ILE A 33 15.17 -7.11 20.06
N GLY A 34 13.99 -7.74 20.13
CA GLY A 34 13.53 -8.48 21.32
C GLY A 34 13.79 -9.99 21.32
N GLN A 35 14.31 -10.57 20.24
CA GLN A 35 14.40 -12.03 20.10
C GLN A 35 15.81 -12.63 20.17
N TYR A 36 16.84 -11.78 20.29
CA TYR A 36 18.22 -12.19 20.46
C TYR A 36 18.85 -11.50 21.68
N GLY A 37 18.24 -11.73 22.84
CA GLY A 37 18.75 -11.23 24.10
C GLY A 37 18.31 -12.13 25.24
N ILE A 38 19.23 -13.03 25.61
CA ILE A 38 19.31 -13.70 26.91
C ILE A 38 18.55 -15.03 27.01
N GLU A 39 19.33 -16.10 26.99
CA GLU A 39 19.05 -17.33 27.73
C GLU A 39 18.63 -16.99 29.18
N SER A 40 17.32 -16.98 29.52
CA SER A 40 16.75 -17.07 30.88
C SER A 40 15.26 -16.67 30.77
N ALA A 41 14.24 -17.44 31.14
CA ALA A 41 14.13 -18.61 31.99
C ALA A 41 12.98 -19.48 31.46
N MET A 42 13.15 -20.81 31.53
CA MET A 42 12.09 -21.78 31.27
C MET A 42 10.78 -21.44 32.00
N PRO A 43 9.62 -21.44 31.34
CA PRO A 43 8.39 -21.84 31.98
C PRO A 43 8.24 -23.35 31.77
N LYS A 44 8.49 -24.15 32.82
CA LYS A 44 7.94 -25.51 32.86
C LYS A 44 6.41 -25.39 32.93
N ALA A 45 5.73 -25.69 31.84
CA ALA A 45 4.31 -26.02 31.86
C ALA A 45 4.00 -27.04 30.76
N GLN A 46 3.68 -28.26 31.19
CA GLN A 46 3.17 -29.35 30.38
C GLN A 46 1.83 -28.96 29.73
N GLY A 47 1.66 -29.31 28.44
CA GLY A 47 0.34 -29.41 27.79
C GLY A 47 0.23 -28.69 26.43
N GLY A 48 0.24 -29.46 25.33
CA GLY A 48 -0.37 -29.11 24.05
C GLY A 48 0.21 -27.91 23.29
N THR A 49 1.49 -27.94 22.90
CA THR A 49 2.19 -26.82 22.23
C THR A 49 2.27 -26.96 20.70
N GLY A 50 1.47 -27.83 20.06
CA GLY A 50 1.46 -27.99 18.60
C GLY A 50 0.65 -26.89 17.90
N ASP A 51 -0.57 -26.61 18.40
CA ASP A 51 -1.50 -25.71 17.71
C ASP A 51 -1.09 -24.24 17.77
N LYS A 52 -0.52 -23.77 18.89
CA LYS A 52 -0.17 -22.35 19.01
C LYS A 52 0.97 -21.93 18.07
N VAL A 53 1.93 -22.82 17.84
CA VAL A 53 3.05 -22.56 16.92
C VAL A 53 2.57 -22.65 15.47
N LEU A 54 1.78 -23.67 15.11
CA LEU A 54 1.19 -23.80 13.77
C LEU A 54 0.27 -22.61 13.42
N VAL A 55 -0.59 -22.19 14.33
CA VAL A 55 -1.48 -21.03 14.13
C VAL A 55 -0.66 -19.74 13.95
N ARG A 56 0.45 -19.58 14.68
CA ARG A 56 1.33 -18.41 14.51
C ARG A 56 2.05 -18.43 13.16
N VAL A 57 2.55 -19.58 12.71
CA VAL A 57 3.22 -19.73 11.41
C VAL A 57 2.26 -19.49 10.26
N ILE A 58 1.04 -20.05 10.31
CA ILE A 58 0.02 -19.85 9.27
C ILE A 58 -0.46 -18.39 9.22
N ARG A 59 -0.62 -17.74 10.38
CA ARG A 59 -0.95 -16.30 10.44
C ARG A 59 0.16 -15.45 9.87
N ASN A 60 1.41 -15.68 10.27
CA ASN A 60 2.57 -15.00 9.71
C ASN A 60 2.63 -15.17 8.19
N ASP A 61 2.42 -16.38 7.65
CA ASP A 61 2.47 -16.60 6.20
C ASP A 61 1.30 -15.91 5.46
N LYS A 62 0.09 -15.94 6.02
CA LYS A 62 -1.09 -15.26 5.44
C LYS A 62 -0.95 -13.74 5.47
N ASP A 63 -0.47 -13.20 6.60
CA ASP A 63 -0.25 -11.76 6.77
C ASP A 63 0.86 -11.29 5.84
N ARG A 64 1.95 -12.06 5.71
CA ARG A 64 3.05 -11.77 4.78
C ARG A 64 2.61 -11.79 3.32
N ARG A 65 1.75 -12.74 2.92
CA ARG A 65 1.16 -12.76 1.57
C ARG A 65 0.29 -11.54 1.29
N LYS A 66 -0.52 -11.10 2.27
CA LYS A 66 -1.33 -9.89 2.13
C LYS A 66 -0.48 -8.63 2.05
N THR A 67 0.57 -8.52 2.86
CA THR A 67 1.53 -7.42 2.78
C THR A 67 2.23 -7.40 1.43
N GLN A 68 2.63 -8.56 0.91
CA GLN A 68 3.26 -8.64 -0.41
C GLN A 68 2.31 -8.16 -1.51
N ASP A 69 1.04 -8.57 -1.49
CA ASP A 69 0.02 -8.09 -2.44
C ASP A 69 -0.15 -6.56 -2.38
N LEU A 70 -0.07 -5.96 -1.20
CA LEU A 70 -0.09 -4.49 -1.05
C LEU A 70 1.17 -3.83 -1.61
N ILE A 71 2.34 -4.42 -1.38
CA ILE A 71 3.61 -3.93 -1.93
C ILE A 71 3.56 -3.96 -3.46
N ASP A 72 3.15 -5.08 -4.05
CA ASP A 72 3.08 -5.25 -5.50
C ASP A 72 2.13 -4.21 -6.14
N LYS A 73 1.00 -3.91 -5.48
CA LYS A 73 0.04 -2.87 -5.88
C LYS A 73 0.61 -1.46 -5.81
N VAL A 74 1.35 -1.14 -4.75
CA VAL A 74 2.01 0.15 -4.57
C VAL A 74 3.13 0.33 -5.59
N SER A 75 3.97 -0.70 -5.76
CA SER A 75 5.04 -0.73 -6.76
C SER A 75 4.51 -0.55 -8.18
N PHE A 76 3.37 -1.15 -8.52
CA PHE A 76 2.74 -0.91 -9.82
C PHE A 76 2.45 0.57 -10.06
N ILE A 77 2.03 1.34 -9.05
CA ILE A 77 1.78 2.78 -9.23
C ILE A 77 3.07 3.57 -9.38
N ASP A 78 4.08 3.26 -8.56
CA ASP A 78 5.37 3.94 -8.55
C ASP A 78 6.16 3.69 -9.85
N ASP A 79 6.18 2.44 -10.32
CA ASP A 79 6.92 2.05 -11.51
C ASP A 79 6.39 2.73 -12.77
N HIS A 80 5.09 3.05 -12.82
CA HIS A 80 4.43 3.67 -13.98
C HIS A 80 4.28 5.19 -13.86
N GLU A 81 4.70 5.78 -12.75
CA GLU A 81 4.56 7.22 -12.48
C GLU A 81 5.28 8.09 -13.52
N HIS A 82 6.42 7.62 -14.03
CA HIS A 82 7.22 8.30 -15.04
C HIS A 82 6.51 8.48 -16.40
N LEU A 83 5.41 7.76 -16.64
CA LEU A 83 4.64 7.85 -17.88
C LEU A 83 3.71 9.06 -17.92
N ILE A 84 3.47 9.69 -16.77
CA ILE A 84 2.58 10.84 -16.66
C ILE A 84 3.34 12.09 -17.10
N THR A 85 3.26 12.40 -18.39
CA THR A 85 3.92 13.56 -19.00
C THR A 85 3.26 14.89 -18.69
N ASN A 86 2.00 14.89 -18.23
CA ASN A 86 1.28 16.12 -17.92
C ASN A 86 1.53 16.54 -16.47
N ASP A 87 2.21 17.68 -16.26
CA ASP A 87 2.56 18.21 -14.93
C ASP A 87 1.37 18.29 -13.96
N LYS A 88 0.21 18.73 -14.44
CA LYS A 88 -0.99 18.84 -13.58
C LYS A 88 -1.50 17.47 -13.16
N ASN A 89 -1.46 16.48 -14.04
CA ASN A 89 -1.87 15.12 -13.72
C ASN A 89 -0.87 14.47 -12.76
N TYR A 90 0.43 14.70 -12.98
CA TYR A 90 1.49 14.26 -12.08
C TYR A 90 1.29 14.82 -10.67
N HIS A 91 1.07 16.13 -10.53
CA HIS A 91 0.83 16.74 -9.22
C HIS A 91 -0.47 16.24 -8.55
N ILE A 92 -1.52 15.98 -9.31
CA ILE A 92 -2.75 15.36 -8.76
C ILE A 92 -2.45 13.96 -8.24
N LEU A 93 -1.68 13.15 -8.97
CA LEU A 93 -1.25 11.84 -8.48
C LEU A 93 -0.46 11.97 -7.17
N GLN A 94 0.50 12.90 -7.10
CA GLN A 94 1.29 13.12 -5.87
C GLN A 94 0.40 13.48 -4.68
N LEU A 95 -0.58 14.37 -4.85
CA LEU A 95 -1.50 14.75 -3.79
C LEU A 95 -2.35 13.55 -3.33
N LEU A 96 -2.82 12.72 -4.27
CA LEU A 96 -3.53 11.48 -3.93
C LEU A 96 -2.64 10.49 -3.16
N LYS A 97 -1.38 10.32 -3.57
CA LYS A 97 -0.39 9.49 -2.86
C LYS A 97 -0.14 10.00 -1.44
N GLN A 98 -0.13 11.31 -1.24
CA GLN A 98 -0.04 11.97 0.08
C GLN A 98 -1.30 11.81 0.93
N GLY A 99 -2.40 11.34 0.34
CA GLY A 99 -3.67 11.10 1.02
C GLY A 99 -4.56 12.33 1.07
N GLU A 100 -4.31 13.32 0.22
CA GLU A 100 -5.16 14.50 0.12
C GLU A 100 -6.54 14.14 -0.41
N SER A 101 -7.57 14.74 0.19
CA SER A 101 -8.94 14.54 -0.26
C SER A 101 -9.17 15.20 -1.62
N ILE A 102 -10.09 14.66 -2.42
CA ILE A 102 -10.49 15.28 -3.70
C ILE A 102 -10.91 16.74 -3.50
N THR A 103 -11.61 17.05 -2.41
CA THR A 103 -12.00 18.43 -2.06
C THR A 103 -10.78 19.34 -1.83
N ALA A 104 -9.74 18.84 -1.13
CA ALA A 104 -8.51 19.59 -0.93
C ALA A 104 -7.79 19.84 -2.26
N ILE A 105 -7.74 18.83 -3.13
CA ILE A 105 -7.16 18.93 -4.47
C ILE A 105 -7.93 19.95 -5.33
N GLU A 106 -9.26 19.97 -5.28
CA GLU A 106 -10.09 20.96 -5.97
C GLU A 106 -9.70 22.40 -5.59
N VAL A 107 -9.55 22.65 -4.29
CA VAL A 107 -9.17 23.97 -3.76
C VAL A 107 -7.74 24.34 -4.16
N LEU A 108 -6.79 23.43 -3.95
CA LEU A 108 -5.36 23.66 -4.26
C LEU A 108 -5.13 23.91 -5.75
N MET A 109 -5.77 23.11 -6.61
CA MET A 109 -5.61 23.19 -8.06
C MET A 109 -6.52 24.23 -8.71
N LYS A 110 -7.40 24.88 -7.92
CA LYS A 110 -8.46 25.78 -8.40
C LYS A 110 -9.25 25.14 -9.57
N ALA A 111 -9.60 23.88 -9.40
CA ALA A 111 -10.24 23.06 -10.42
C ALA A 111 -11.58 22.52 -9.92
N SER A 112 -12.54 22.34 -10.82
CA SER A 112 -13.81 21.72 -10.46
C SER A 112 -13.63 20.22 -10.21
N ARG A 113 -14.49 19.64 -9.36
CA ARG A 113 -14.58 18.20 -9.10
C ARG A 113 -14.54 17.35 -10.35
N LYS A 114 -15.33 17.72 -11.37
CA LYS A 114 -15.36 17.03 -12.66
C LYS A 114 -14.01 17.07 -13.37
N ASN A 115 -13.31 18.19 -13.33
CA ASN A 115 -11.98 18.33 -13.92
C ASN A 115 -10.97 17.41 -13.23
N VAL A 116 -10.98 17.37 -11.90
CA VAL A 116 -10.09 16.48 -11.11
C VAL A 116 -10.35 15.02 -11.46
N TYR A 117 -11.61 14.56 -11.48
CA TYR A 117 -11.92 13.19 -11.87
C TYR A 117 -11.56 12.87 -13.32
N ASN A 118 -11.73 13.81 -14.24
CA ASN A 118 -11.30 13.61 -15.63
C ASN A 118 -9.78 13.42 -15.73
N ARG A 119 -9.00 14.19 -14.95
CA ARG A 119 -7.54 14.03 -14.89
C ARG A 119 -7.12 12.71 -14.28
N ILE A 120 -7.82 12.26 -13.24
CA ILE A 120 -7.60 10.92 -12.67
C ILE A 120 -7.88 9.85 -13.72
N ASN A 121 -8.95 9.98 -14.50
CA ASN A 121 -9.24 9.03 -15.57
C ASN A 121 -8.14 9.06 -16.66
N GLN A 122 -7.57 10.22 -17.00
CA GLN A 122 -6.42 10.29 -17.91
C GLN A 122 -5.18 9.56 -17.37
N ILE A 123 -4.90 9.67 -16.07
CA ILE A 123 -3.80 8.92 -15.43
C ILE A 123 -4.05 7.42 -15.55
N VAL A 124 -5.28 6.99 -15.26
CA VAL A 124 -5.68 5.58 -15.41
C VAL A 124 -5.51 5.11 -16.85
N GLU A 125 -5.91 5.91 -17.83
CA GLU A 125 -5.73 5.60 -19.25
C GLU A 125 -4.25 5.39 -19.61
N GLU A 126 -3.34 6.24 -19.12
CA GLU A 126 -1.90 6.02 -19.34
C GLU A 126 -1.41 4.71 -18.73
N TYR A 127 -1.86 4.35 -17.52
CA TYR A 127 -1.45 3.09 -16.89
C TYR A 127 -2.03 1.87 -17.62
N MET A 128 -3.23 1.98 -18.16
CA MET A 128 -3.87 0.91 -18.94
C MET A 128 -3.14 0.62 -20.25
N LYS A 129 -2.52 1.64 -20.89
CA LYS A 129 -1.75 1.46 -22.14
C LYS A 129 -0.52 0.58 -21.96
N VAL A 130 0.05 0.52 -20.76
CA VAL A 130 1.25 -0.28 -20.47
C VAL A 130 0.92 -1.75 -20.25
N GLN A 131 -0.33 -2.03 -19.87
CA GLN A 131 -0.76 -3.39 -19.62
C GLN A 131 -1.19 -4.13 -20.89
N GLY A 132 -1.50 -3.41 -21.98
CA GLY A 132 -1.95 -3.96 -23.26
C GLY A 132 -0.79 -4.15 -24.24
#